data_AF-A0A444JE15-F1
#
_entry.id   AF-A0A444JE15-F1
#
_cell.length_a   1.000
_cell.length_b   1.000
_cell.length_c   1.000
_cell.angle_alpha   90.00
_cell.angle_beta   90.00
_cell.angle_gamma   90.00
#
_symmetry.space_group_name_H-M   'P 1'
#
loop_
_entity.id
_entity.type
_entity.pdbx_description
1 polymer ?
#
loop_
_entity_poly.entity_id
_entity_poly.type
_entity_poly.pdbx_seq_one_letter_code
_entity_poly.pdbx_strand_id
1 'polypeptide(L)'
;MYCNQCEQTAKGIACTTVGVCGKNEEVAEIEDVLIYALCGMSLFAHEARQKGIIDDKIDRFTMEAIFSTLTNVNFDPERFVILINKVVELRESLKNT
;
A
#
# COMPACT_ATOMS: atom_id res chain seq x y z
N MET A 1 -2.87 -3.25 15.17
CA MET A 1 -3.30 -2.14 14.25
C MET A 1 -3.28 -0.72 14.84
N TYR A 2 -3.09 0.31 14.00
CA TYR A 2 -3.43 1.72 14.28
C TYR A 2 -3.90 2.41 12.99
N CYS A 3 -5.20 2.72 12.86
CA CYS A 3 -5.74 3.31 11.63
C CYS A 3 -6.58 4.56 11.93
N ASN A 4 -6.20 5.70 11.36
CA ASN A 4 -6.86 7.00 11.56
C ASN A 4 -7.24 7.73 10.25
N GLN A 5 -7.29 7.02 9.11
CA GLN A 5 -7.46 7.66 7.80
C GLN A 5 -8.87 8.19 7.49
N CYS A 6 -9.91 7.75 8.21
CA CYS A 6 -11.29 8.15 7.93
C CYS A 6 -11.91 8.96 9.07
N GLU A 7 -12.98 9.69 8.76
CA GLU A 7 -13.69 10.54 9.74
C GLU A 7 -14.27 9.73 10.90
N GLN A 8 -14.73 8.50 10.64
CA GLN A 8 -15.44 7.65 11.60
C GLN A 8 -14.53 6.87 12.56
N THR A 9 -13.27 7.27 12.72
CA THR A 9 -12.33 6.54 13.58
C THR A 9 -12.78 6.51 15.05
N ALA A 10 -12.40 5.46 15.78
CA ALA A 10 -12.86 5.30 17.15
C ALA A 10 -12.48 6.52 18.01
N LYS A 11 -13.49 7.09 18.70
CA LYS A 11 -13.38 8.31 19.53
C LYS A 11 -12.86 9.54 18.78
N GLY A 12 -12.88 9.56 17.44
CA GLY A 12 -12.28 10.61 16.63
C GLY A 12 -10.76 10.69 16.72
N ILE A 13 -10.10 9.58 17.13
CA ILE A 13 -8.63 9.52 17.30
C ILE A 13 -8.03 8.48 16.36
N ALA A 14 -8.31 7.20 16.63
CA ALA A 14 -7.79 6.07 15.85
C ALA A 14 -8.49 4.77 16.25
N CYS A 15 -8.60 3.84 15.30
CA CYS A 15 -8.97 2.46 15.56
C CYS A 15 -7.73 1.66 15.96
N THR A 16 -7.72 1.06 17.17
CA THR A 16 -6.55 0.36 17.76
C THR A 16 -6.79 -1.12 18.05
N THR A 17 -7.97 -1.66 17.73
CA THR A 17 -8.31 -3.08 17.97
C THR A 17 -9.13 -3.63 16.80
N VAL A 18 -10.16 -2.89 16.38
CA VAL A 18 -10.93 -3.15 15.16
C VAL A 18 -11.33 -1.80 14.57
N GLY A 19 -11.37 -1.72 13.24
CA GLY A 19 -11.89 -0.56 12.53
C GLY A 19 -13.40 -0.41 12.71
N VAL A 20 -13.87 0.83 12.89
CA VAL A 20 -15.32 1.13 12.87
C VAL A 20 -15.97 0.72 11.54
N CYS A 21 -15.20 0.72 10.46
CA CYS A 21 -15.59 0.22 9.14
C CYS A 21 -15.63 -1.31 9.01
N GLY A 22 -15.30 -2.06 10.06
CA GLY A 22 -15.22 -3.53 10.04
C GLY A 22 -13.86 -4.11 9.66
N LYS A 23 -12.86 -3.27 9.36
CA LYS A 23 -11.48 -3.71 9.11
C LYS A 23 -10.89 -4.35 10.37
N ASN A 24 -10.52 -5.63 10.31
CA ASN A 24 -9.87 -6.32 11.42
C ASN A 24 -8.37 -5.96 11.52
N GLU A 25 -7.71 -6.45 12.57
CA GLU A 25 -6.30 -6.18 12.79
C GLU A 25 -5.39 -6.71 11.66
N GLU A 26 -5.64 -7.93 11.19
CA GLU A 26 -4.88 -8.57 10.11
C GLU A 26 -4.90 -7.75 8.81
N VAL A 27 -6.08 -7.31 8.37
CA VAL A 27 -6.24 -6.49 7.16
C VAL A 27 -5.60 -5.12 7.35
N ALA A 28 -5.73 -4.50 8.53
CA ALA A 28 -5.09 -3.22 8.79
C ALA A 28 -3.56 -3.31 8.74
N GLU A 29 -2.98 -4.35 9.32
CA GLU A 29 -1.53 -4.54 9.36
C GLU A 29 -0.96 -4.89 7.99
N ILE A 30 -1.65 -5.71 7.19
CA ILE A 30 -1.16 -6.03 5.84
C ILE A 30 -1.31 -4.85 4.86
N GLU A 31 -2.32 -3.99 5.04
CA GLU A 31 -2.39 -2.69 4.34
C GLU A 31 -1.18 -1.81 4.68
N ASP A 32 -0.77 -1.73 5.95
CA ASP A 32 0.43 -0.99 6.37
C ASP A 32 1.71 -1.56 5.73
N VAL A 33 1.84 -2.88 5.65
CA VAL A 33 2.96 -3.55 4.95
C VAL A 33 2.97 -3.21 3.46
N LEU A 34 1.81 -3.15 2.81
CA LEU A 34 1.71 -2.76 1.40
C LEU A 34 2.19 -1.32 1.19
N ILE A 35 1.74 -0.38 2.01
CA ILE A 35 2.19 1.03 1.95
C ILE A 35 3.71 1.12 2.20
N TYR A 36 4.23 0.40 3.19
CA TYR A 36 5.66 0.37 3.46
C TYR A 36 6.47 -0.17 2.26
N ALA A 37 6.01 -1.25 1.64
CA ALA A 37 6.65 -1.81 0.45
C ALA A 37 6.64 -0.81 -0.72
N LEU A 38 5.52 -0.12 -0.94
CA LEU A 38 5.37 0.91 -1.98
C LEU A 38 6.34 2.08 -1.78
N CYS A 39 6.51 2.55 -0.54
CA CYS A 39 7.55 3.55 -0.21
C CYS A 39 8.95 3.03 -0.55
N GLY A 40 9.24 1.75 -0.30
CA GLY A 40 10.50 1.13 -0.69
C GLY A 40 10.70 1.09 -2.21
N MET A 41 9.65 0.79 -2.98
CA MET A 41 9.68 0.83 -4.45
C MET A 41 9.84 2.26 -4.99
N SER A 42 9.19 3.25 -4.37
CA SER A 42 9.24 4.64 -4.84
C SER A 42 10.63 5.24 -4.79
N LEU A 43 11.50 4.79 -3.87
CA LEU A 43 12.91 5.21 -3.85
C LEU A 43 13.62 4.86 -5.16
N PHE A 44 13.47 3.64 -5.66
CA PHE A 44 14.08 3.21 -6.92
C PHE A 44 13.40 3.83 -8.13
N ALA A 45 12.07 3.97 -8.11
CA ALA A 45 11.32 4.61 -9.19
C ALA A 45 11.72 6.09 -9.33
N HIS A 46 11.98 6.77 -8.21
CA HIS A 46 12.45 8.15 -8.20
C HIS A 46 13.84 8.28 -8.85
N GLU A 47 14.80 7.44 -8.45
CA GLU A 47 16.14 7.41 -9.03
C GLU A 47 16.12 7.05 -10.53
N ALA A 48 15.30 6.08 -10.94
CA ALA A 48 15.12 5.72 -12.34
C ALA A 48 14.59 6.90 -13.17
N ARG A 49 13.62 7.64 -12.63
CA ARG A 49 13.06 8.83 -13.29
C ARG A 49 14.11 9.94 -13.47
N GLN A 50 15.05 10.12 -12.53
CA GLN A 50 16.16 11.08 -12.70
C GLN A 50 17.08 10.72 -13.89
N LYS A 51 17.16 9.44 -14.26
CA LYS A 51 17.87 8.94 -15.45
C LYS A 51 17.02 8.97 -16.73
N GLY A 52 15.79 9.49 -16.67
CA GLY A 52 14.84 9.48 -17.79
C GLY A 52 14.15 8.13 -18.02
N ILE A 53 14.26 7.17 -17.08
CA ILE A 53 13.60 5.87 -17.16
C ILE A 53 12.25 5.99 -16.45
N ILE A 54 11.16 5.90 -17.22
CA ILE A 54 9.78 6.00 -16.73
C ILE A 54 9.02 4.76 -17.21
N ASP A 55 8.37 4.06 -16.28
CA ASP A 55 7.53 2.89 -16.59
C ASP A 55 6.09 3.15 -16.13
N ASP A 56 5.21 3.42 -17.10
CA ASP A 56 3.78 3.67 -16.89
C ASP A 56 3.08 2.52 -16.15
N LYS A 57 3.60 1.28 -16.24
CA LYS A 57 3.04 0.13 -15.52
C LYS A 57 3.29 0.26 -14.02
N ILE A 58 4.45 0.77 -13.63
CA ILE A 58 4.79 1.01 -12.21
C ILE A 58 3.95 2.16 -11.68
N ASP A 59 3.81 3.24 -12.46
CA ASP A 59 2.97 4.38 -12.08
C ASP A 59 1.50 3.95 -11.89
N ARG A 60 0.94 3.19 -12.84
CA ARG A 60 -0.42 2.66 -12.74
C ARG A 60 -0.59 1.70 -11.56
N PHE A 61 0.32 0.75 -11.40
CA PHE A 61 0.25 -0.22 -10.31
C PHE A 61 0.34 0.45 -8.94
N THR A 62 1.17 1.49 -8.80
CA THR A 62 1.27 2.29 -7.57
C THR A 62 -0.10 2.85 -7.18
N MET A 63 -0.84 3.41 -8.15
CA MET A 63 -2.19 3.92 -7.90
C MET A 63 -3.19 2.82 -7.54
N GLU A 64 -3.17 1.68 -8.24
CA GLU A 64 -4.05 0.54 -7.95
C GLU A 64 -3.79 -0.02 -6.54
N ALA A 65 -2.52 -0.14 -6.13
CA ALA A 65 -2.13 -0.63 -4.83
C ALA A 65 -2.53 0.33 -3.70
N ILE A 66 -2.30 1.65 -3.84
CA ILE A 66 -2.76 2.65 -2.85
C ILE A 66 -4.29 2.67 -2.77
N PHE A 67 -4.99 2.59 -3.91
CA PHE A 67 -6.45 2.58 -3.92
C PHE A 67 -7.01 1.40 -3.11
N SER A 68 -6.34 0.25 -3.11
CA SER A 68 -6.75 -0.93 -2.37
C SER A 68 -6.73 -0.76 -0.85
N THR A 69 -6.01 0.23 -0.31
CA THR A 69 -5.92 0.51 1.14
C THR A 69 -6.89 1.60 1.60
N LEU A 70 -7.69 2.15 0.68
CA LEU A 70 -8.68 3.16 1.03
C LEU A 70 -9.83 2.54 1.83
N THR A 71 -10.47 3.39 2.65
CA THR A 71 -11.57 2.97 3.51
C THR A 71 -12.70 2.35 2.68
N ASN A 72 -13.12 1.14 3.06
CA ASN A 72 -14.18 0.36 2.42
C ASN A 72 -13.89 -0.15 1.01
N VAL A 73 -12.63 -0.26 0.60
CA VAL A 73 -12.28 -0.76 -0.74
C VAL A 73 -12.00 -2.26 -0.77
N ASN A 74 -11.10 -2.77 0.07
CA ASN A 74 -10.71 -4.17 0.05
C ASN A 74 -10.51 -4.69 1.48
N PHE A 75 -11.05 -5.88 1.77
CA PHE A 75 -10.95 -6.54 3.06
C PHE A 75 -10.39 -7.96 2.95
N ASP A 76 -9.88 -8.35 1.78
CA ASP A 76 -9.32 -9.68 1.52
C ASP A 76 -7.80 -9.69 1.76
N PRO A 77 -7.31 -10.35 2.84
CA PRO A 77 -5.88 -10.39 3.17
C PRO A 77 -5.04 -11.06 2.06
N GLU A 78 -5.57 -12.05 1.34
CA GLU A 78 -4.80 -12.75 0.30
C GLU A 78 -4.49 -11.84 -0.89
N ARG A 79 -5.39 -10.90 -1.20
CA ARG A 79 -5.15 -9.89 -2.24
C ARG A 79 -3.98 -8.99 -1.90
N PHE A 80 -3.83 -8.61 -0.64
CA PHE A 80 -2.69 -7.78 -0.22
C PHE A 80 -1.37 -8.54 -0.30
N VAL A 81 -1.33 -9.85 -0.02
CA VAL A 81 -0.13 -10.68 -0.25
C VAL A 81 0.29 -10.65 -1.72
N ILE A 82 -0.67 -10.78 -2.65
CA ILE A 82 -0.40 -10.70 -4.09
C ILE A 82 0.16 -9.33 -4.47
N LEU A 83 -0.44 -8.24 -3.98
CA LEU A 83 0.02 -6.89 -4.24
C LEU A 83 1.43 -6.65 -3.69
N ILE A 84 1.71 -7.05 -2.46
CA ILE A 84 3.03 -6.91 -1.83
C ILE A 84 4.10 -7.65 -2.63
N ASN A 85 3.83 -8.88 -3.06
CA ASN A 85 4.76 -9.63 -3.90
C ASN A 85 5.02 -8.92 -5.24
N LYS A 86 3.98 -8.31 -5.84
CA LYS A 86 4.14 -7.52 -7.05
C LYS A 86 4.95 -6.25 -6.84
N VAL A 87 4.78 -5.55 -5.70
CA VAL A 87 5.63 -4.40 -5.32
C VAL A 87 7.09 -4.83 -5.25
N VAL A 88 7.38 -5.96 -4.61
CA VAL A 88 8.75 -6.48 -4.49
C VAL A 88 9.32 -6.80 -5.88
N GLU A 89 8.57 -7.48 -6.73
CA GLU A 89 8.98 -7.79 -8.11
C GLU A 89 9.36 -6.52 -8.90
N LEU A 90 8.49 -5.49 -8.88
CA LEU A 90 8.71 -4.23 -9.61
C LEU A 90 9.87 -3.41 -9.00
N ARG A 91 10.03 -3.45 -7.68
CA ARG A 91 11.18 -2.85 -7.02
C ARG A 91 12.49 -3.50 -7.46
N GLU A 92 12.55 -4.83 -7.51
CA GLU A 92 13.76 -5.53 -7.95
C GLU A 92 14.05 -5.29 -9.44
N SER A 93 13.03 -5.12 -10.29
CA SER A 93 13.28 -4.74 -11.69
C SER A 93 13.91 -3.34 -11.83
N LEU A 94 13.53 -2.39 -10.97
CA LEU A 94 14.07 -1.03 -10.96
C LEU A 94 15.50 -0.93 -10.38
N LYS A 95 15.90 -1.87 -9.50
CA LYS A 95 17.28 -1.89 -8.98
C LYS A 95 18.34 -2.13 -10.04
N ASN A 96 17.95 -2.76 -11.14
CA ASN A 96 18.85 -3.14 -12.23
C ASN A 96 18.91 -2.08 -13.35
N THR A 97 18.30 -0.90 -13.16
CA THR A 97 18.29 0.25 -14.08
C THR A 97 19.07 1.45 -13.55
#